data_AF-A0AAV3GRK4-F1
#
_entry.id   AF-A0AAV3GRK4-F1
#
_cell.length_a   1.000
_cell.length_b   1.000
_cell.length_c   1.000
_cell.angle_alpha   90.00
_cell.angle_beta   90.00
_cell.angle_gamma   90.00
#
_symmetry.space_group_name_H-M   'P 1'
#
loop_
_entity.id
_entity.type
_entity.pdbx_description
1 polymer ?
#
loop_
_entity_poly.entity_id
_entity_poly.type
_entity_poly.pdbx_seq_one_letter_code
_entity_poly.pdbx_strand_id
1 'polypeptide(L)' 'MQNSSNKLPKTYNHIAFKIDEQDIDSFVSKIQMLGLTVEPGRSRVKGEASSIYFYDYDNHLFELHTGTLQERLKSYNSTT' A
#
# COMPACT_ATOMS: atom_id res chain seq x y z
N MET A 1 -22.66 2.93 27.60
CA MET A 1 -22.56 2.23 26.31
C MET A 1 -22.01 3.23 25.31
N GLN A 2 -20.71 3.18 25.01
CA GLN A 2 -20.07 4.11 24.07
C GLN A 2 -20.43 3.68 22.64
N ASN A 3 -20.88 4.65 21.84
CA ASN A 3 -21.47 4.45 20.53
C ASN A 3 -20.46 3.87 19.54
N SER A 4 -20.92 2.91 18.76
CA SER A 4 -20.15 2.09 17.82
C SER A 4 -19.58 2.88 16.65
N SER A 5 -18.30 2.59 16.33
CA SER A 5 -17.61 2.76 15.03
C SER A 5 -17.48 4.18 14.46
N ASN A 6 -16.47 4.92 14.92
CA ASN A 6 -16.00 6.17 14.30
C ASN A 6 -14.98 5.90 13.16
N LYS A 7 -15.28 4.95 12.27
CA LYS A 7 -14.41 4.59 11.15
C LYS A 7 -14.67 5.49 9.96
N LEU A 8 -13.62 5.91 9.25
CA LEU A 8 -13.77 6.68 8.03
C LEU A 8 -14.32 5.81 6.88
N PRO A 9 -14.98 6.39 5.86
CA PRO A 9 -15.26 5.66 4.64
C PRO A 9 -13.94 5.23 3.98
N LYS A 10 -13.87 3.98 3.50
CA LYS A 10 -12.71 3.52 2.72
C LYS A 10 -12.64 4.33 1.41
N THR A 11 -11.49 4.93 1.15
CA THR A 11 -11.19 5.66 -0.09
C THR A 11 -9.79 5.29 -0.58
N TYR A 12 -9.41 5.74 -1.78
CA TYR A 12 -8.05 5.52 -2.30
C TYR A 12 -7.03 6.57 -1.79
N ASN A 13 -7.43 7.48 -0.89
CA ASN A 13 -6.48 8.40 -0.25
C ASN A 13 -5.58 7.59 0.67
N HIS A 14 -4.26 7.64 0.43
CA HIS A 14 -3.30 6.84 1.18
C HIS A 14 -1.99 7.60 1.41
N ILE A 15 -1.24 7.13 2.41
CA ILE A 15 0.15 7.50 2.65
C ILE A 15 1.02 6.31 2.26
N ALA A 16 2.07 6.57 1.47
CA ALA A 16 3.03 5.56 1.06
C ALA A 16 4.35 5.69 1.85
N PHE A 17 4.86 4.57 2.36
CA PHE A 17 6.18 4.45 2.95
C PHE A 17 7.10 3.64 2.03
N LYS A 18 8.36 4.08 1.90
CA LYS A 18 9.38 3.34 1.15
C LYS A 18 9.83 2.12 1.95
N ILE A 19 9.84 0.96 1.31
CA ILE A 19 10.47 -0.27 1.81
C ILE A 19 11.38 -0.86 0.74
N ASP A 20 12.27 -1.76 1.10
CA ASP A 20 13.07 -2.51 0.13
C ASP A 20 12.32 -3.75 -0.37
N GLU A 21 12.60 -4.16 -1.60
CA GLU A 21 11.90 -5.27 -2.25
C GLU A 21 12.10 -6.61 -1.52
N GLN A 22 13.28 -6.81 -0.92
CA GLN A 22 13.58 -7.97 -0.10
C GLN A 22 12.73 -8.06 1.19
N ASP A 23 12.11 -6.96 1.62
CA ASP A 23 11.35 -6.92 2.87
C ASP A 23 9.84 -7.16 2.68
N ILE A 24 9.36 -7.30 1.43
CA ILE A 24 7.95 -7.48 1.10
C ILE A 24 7.32 -8.59 1.94
N ASP A 25 7.90 -9.80 1.91
CA ASP A 25 7.32 -10.97 2.57
C ASP A 25 7.28 -10.81 4.10
N SER A 26 8.30 -10.14 4.65
CA SER A 26 8.39 -9.82 6.08
C SER A 26 7.28 -8.85 6.49
N PHE A 27 7.03 -7.81 5.69
CA PHE A 27 5.95 -6.86 5.95
C PHE A 27 4.55 -7.45 5.75
N VAL A 28 4.34 -8.28 4.71
CA VAL A 28 3.07 -9.01 4.54
C VAL A 28 2.78 -9.87 5.77
N SER A 29 3.78 -10.61 6.24
CA SER A 29 3.65 -11.44 7.44
C SER A 29 3.33 -10.61 8.68
N LYS A 30 3.99 -9.45 8.88
CA LYS A 30 3.69 -8.53 10.00
C LYS A 30 2.27 -7.99 9.95
N ILE A 31 1.80 -7.56 8.78
CA ILE A 31 0.43 -7.06 8.59
C ILE A 31 -0.59 -8.14 8.96
N GLN A 32 -0.38 -9.37 8.49
CA GLN A 32 -1.25 -10.51 8.80
C GLN A 32 -1.22 -10.88 10.30
N MET A 33 -0.04 -10.87 10.95
CA MET A 33 0.07 -11.11 12.39
C MET A 33 -0.64 -10.05 13.24
N LEU A 34 -0.73 -8.80 12.74
CA LEU A 34 -1.51 -7.73 13.37
C LEU A 34 -3.02 -7.90 13.15
N GLY A 35 -3.47 -8.93 12.42
CA GLY A 35 -4.88 -9.14 12.10
C GLY A 35 -5.42 -8.17 11.05
N LEU A 36 -4.55 -7.50 10.30
CA LEU A 36 -4.91 -6.61 9.21
C LEU A 36 -4.97 -7.37 7.88
N THR A 37 -5.79 -6.87 6.96
CA THR A 37 -5.96 -7.45 5.63
C THR A 37 -5.07 -6.74 4.62
N VAL A 38 -4.28 -7.51 3.86
CA VAL A 38 -3.62 -7.01 2.65
C VAL A 38 -4.66 -6.93 1.54
N GLU A 39 -4.85 -5.74 0.99
CA GLU A 39 -5.83 -5.45 -0.05
C GLU A 39 -5.28 -5.82 -1.43
N PRO A 40 -6.13 -6.32 -2.35
CA PRO A 40 -5.73 -6.51 -3.74
C PRO A 40 -5.47 -5.14 -4.37
N GLY A 41 -4.21 -4.82 -4.61
CA GLY A 41 -3.80 -3.58 -5.26
C GLY A 41 -4.30 -3.48 -6.70
N ARG A 42 -4.20 -2.29 -7.30
CA ARG A 42 -4.46 -2.10 -8.73
C ARG A 42 -3.53 -2.94 -9.60
N SER A 43 -3.95 -3.23 -10.83
CA SER A 43 -3.06 -3.76 -11.87
C SER A 43 -1.84 -2.85 -12.04
N ARG A 44 -0.66 -3.46 -12.11
CA ARG A 44 0.61 -2.76 -12.32
C ARG A 44 1.24 -3.14 -13.65
N VAL A 45 1.88 -2.17 -14.30
CA VAL A 45 2.73 -2.44 -15.48
C VAL A 45 4.18 -2.63 -15.06
N LYS A 46 4.97 -3.29 -15.91
CA LYS A 46 6.41 -3.48 -15.67
C LYS A 46 7.08 -2.11 -15.54
N GLY A 47 7.84 -1.90 -14.46
CA GLY A 47 8.49 -0.62 -14.15
C GLY A 47 7.79 0.21 -13.06
N GLU A 48 6.62 -0.22 -12.58
CA GLU A 48 5.88 0.49 -11.51
C GLU A 48 6.27 0.11 -10.08
N ALA A 49 7.27 -0.77 -9.93
CA ALA A 49 7.70 -1.39 -8.68
C ALA A 49 6.57 -2.15 -7.95
N SER A 50 6.92 -2.80 -6.85
CA SER A 50 6.00 -3.61 -6.04
C SER A 50 5.35 -2.74 -4.97
N SER A 51 4.12 -3.08 -4.56
CA SER A 51 3.52 -2.40 -3.41
C SER A 51 2.40 -3.20 -2.75
N ILE A 52 2.30 -3.02 -1.43
CA ILE A 52 1.36 -3.66 -0.52
C ILE A 52 0.40 -2.59 -0.01
N TYR A 53 -0.91 -2.83 -0.10
CA TYR A 53 -1.93 -1.96 0.46
C TYR A 53 -2.61 -2.61 1.64
N PHE A 54 -2.91 -1.85 2.68
CA PHE A 54 -3.69 -2.32 3.83
C PHE A 54 -4.36 -1.15 4.54
N TYR A 55 -5.48 -1.41 5.19
CA TYR A 55 -6.15 -0.43 6.06
C TYR A 55 -5.76 -0.66 7.51
N ASP A 56 -5.70 0.40 8.31
CA ASP A 56 -5.68 0.29 9.76
C ASP A 56 -7.09 0.03 10.33
N TYR A 57 -7.22 0.09 11.66
CA TYR A 57 -8.47 -0.20 12.36
C TYR A 57 -9.57 0.86 12.14
N ASP A 58 -9.21 2.05 11.66
CA ASP A 58 -10.08 3.21 11.45
C ASP A 58 -10.34 3.53 9.96
N ASN A 59 -9.90 2.64 9.06
CA ASN A 59 -10.00 2.72 7.60
C ASN A 59 -9.07 3.77 6.94
N HIS A 60 -7.93 4.10 7.55
CA HIS A 60 -6.86 4.81 6.83
C HIS A 60 -6.10 3.82 5.93
N LEU A 61 -5.98 4.13 4.64
CA LEU A 61 -5.24 3.31 3.69
C LEU A 61 -3.74 3.66 3.75
N PHE A 62 -2.91 2.64 3.87
CA PHE A 62 -1.46 2.74 3.78
C PHE A 62 -0.94 1.94 2.58
N GLU A 63 0.17 2.42 2.02
CA GLU A 63 0.95 1.70 1.01
C GLU A 63 2.39 1.49 1.51
N LEU A 64 2.91 0.28 1.33
CA LEU A 64 4.35 0.04 1.37
C LEU A 64 4.84 -0.10 -0.08
N HIS A 65 5.67 0.82 -0.52
CA HIS A 65 6.09 0.95 -1.92
C HIS A 65 7.59 0.66 -2.08
N THR A 66 7.99 -0.11 -3.10
CA THR A 66 9.41 -0.43 -3.31
C THR A 66 10.14 0.51 -4.26
N GLY A 67 9.41 1.28 -5.06
CA GLY A 67 9.97 2.20 -6.04
C GLY A 67 10.19 3.61 -5.52
N THR A 68 10.60 4.47 -6.44
CA THR A 68 10.86 5.90 -6.24
C THR A 68 10.05 6.73 -7.22
N LEU A 69 9.93 8.04 -6.93
CA LEU A 69 9.31 8.98 -7.86
C LEU A 69 10.05 9.01 -9.21
N GLN A 70 11.39 8.96 -9.19
CA GLN A 70 12.21 9.00 -10.40
C GLN A 70 11.94 7.80 -11.32
N GLU A 71 11.86 6.59 -10.76
CA GLU A 71 11.54 5.37 -11.52
C GLU A 71 10.15 5.44 -12.14
N ARG A 72 9.16 5.93 -11.37
CA ARG A 72 7.80 6.15 -11.87
C ARG A 72 7.78 7.08 -13.07
N LEU A 73 8.42 8.25 -12.96
CA LEU A 73 8.47 9.23 -14.04
C LEU A 73 9.20 8.68 -15.27
N LYS A 74 10.29 7.93 -15.07
CA LYS A 74 11.01 7.27 -16.17
C LYS A 74 10.12 6.25 -16.89
N SER A 75 9.35 5.44 -16.15
CA SER A 75 8.42 4.46 -16.73
C SER A 75 7.36 5.14 -17.60
N TYR A 76 6.81 6.27 -17.15
CA TYR A 76 5.81 7.02 -17.90
C TYR A 76 6.38 7.60 -19.20
N ASN A 77 7.58 8.16 -19.15
CA ASN A 77 8.24 8.72 -20.33
C ASN A 77 8.69 7.64 -21.33
N SER A 78 8.89 6.40 -20.88
CA SER A 78 9.31 5.28 -21.74
C SER A 78 8.15 4.59 -22.47
N THR A 79 6.90 4.99 -22.19
CA THR A 79 5.69 4.43 -22.80
C THR A 79 5.19 5.30 -23.97
N THR A 80 6.08 6.15 -24.53
CA THR A 80 5.82 6.96 -25.74
C THR A 80 6.46 6.28 -26.94
#